data_AF-A0A9D2PBR7-F1
#
_entry.id   AF-A0A9D2PBR7-F1
#
_cell.length_a   1.000
_cell.length_b   1.000
_cell.length_c   1.000
_cell.angle_alpha   90.00
_cell.angle_beta   90.00
_cell.angle_gamma   90.00
#
_symmetry.space_group_name_H-M   'P 1'
#
loop_
_entity.id
_entity.type
_entity.pdbx_description
1 polymer ?
#
loop_
_entity_poly.entity_id
_entity_poly.type
_entity_poly.pdbx_seq_one_letter_code
_entity_poly.pdbx_strand_id
1 'polypeptide(L)' 'MVFEKYAFLNNGLLDGVNIFKIVDEPRRWPFVSDIFKKTVEKNNLTGFKFKLVWDSDEFKEK' A
#
# COMPACT_ATOMS: atom_id res chain seq x y z
N MET A 1 6.51 3.52 -17.70
CA MET A 1 7.41 3.49 -16.53
C MET A 1 6.96 2.34 -15.64
N VAL A 2 7.87 1.44 -15.23
CA VAL A 2 7.52 0.31 -14.36
C VAL A 2 8.24 0.55 -13.04
N PHE A 3 7.51 1.02 -12.03
CA PHE A 3 8.04 1.10 -10.67
C PHE A 3 8.06 -0.30 -10.05
N GLU A 4 9.22 -0.73 -9.59
CA GLU A 4 9.43 -2.03 -8.93
C GLU A 4 9.15 -1.96 -7.43
N LYS A 5 9.40 -0.82 -6.81
CA LYS A 5 9.22 -0.58 -5.37
C LYS A 5 8.71 0.83 -5.11
N TYR A 6 7.87 0.98 -4.09
CA TYR A 6 7.35 2.27 -3.65
C TYR A 6 7.95 2.67 -2.31
N ALA A 7 8.09 3.97 -2.12
CA ALA A 7 8.32 4.61 -0.84
C ALA A 7 7.38 5.80 -0.76
N PHE A 8 6.47 5.83 0.20
CA PHE A 8 5.66 7.02 0.48
C PHE A 8 6.32 7.84 1.59
N LEU A 9 6.02 9.13 1.62
CA LEU A 9 6.53 9.98 2.70
C LEU A 9 5.65 9.76 3.93
N ASN A 10 6.26 9.53 5.09
CA ASN A 10 5.54 9.50 6.37
C ASN A 10 5.28 10.94 6.86
N ASN A 11 4.53 11.69 6.07
CA ASN A 11 4.21 13.11 6.32
C ASN A 11 2.75 13.31 6.76
N GLY A 12 2.09 12.25 7.24
CA GLY A 12 0.69 12.27 7.67
C GLY A 12 -0.35 12.29 6.56
N LEU A 13 0.03 12.36 5.28
CA LEU A 13 -0.93 12.31 4.16
C LEU A 13 -1.66 10.97 4.05
N LEU A 14 -1.07 9.90 4.62
CA LEU A 14 -1.64 8.55 4.63
C LEU A 14 -2.26 8.19 5.99
N ASP A 15 -2.23 9.10 6.96
CA ASP A 15 -2.86 8.85 8.26
C ASP A 15 -4.38 8.78 8.13
N GLY A 16 -4.96 7.69 8.65
CA GLY A 16 -6.39 7.43 8.56
C GLY A 16 -6.90 6.98 7.18
N VAL A 17 -6.03 6.91 6.16
CA VAL A 17 -6.42 6.48 4.82
C VAL A 17 -6.11 5.00 4.62
N ASN A 18 -7.16 4.18 4.53
CA ASN A 18 -7.02 2.73 4.37
C ASN A 18 -6.82 2.28 2.92
N ILE A 19 -7.21 3.11 1.96
CA ILE A 19 -7.13 2.82 0.52
C ILE A 19 -6.80 4.13 -0.21
N PHE A 20 -5.78 4.13 -1.06
CA PHE A 20 -5.40 5.30 -1.85
C PHE A 20 -4.82 4.91 -3.21
N LYS A 21 -4.64 5.91 -4.08
CA LYS A 21 -4.11 5.73 -5.43
C LYS A 21 -3.17 6.87 -5.79
N ILE A 22 -2.14 6.56 -6.57
CA ILE A 22 -1.20 7.55 -7.10
C ILE A 22 -1.85 8.19 -8.33
N VAL A 23 -1.92 9.53 -8.35
CA VAL A 23 -2.55 10.31 -9.43
C VAL A 23 -1.87 10.05 -10.77
N ASP A 24 -0.54 9.95 -10.79
CA ASP A 24 0.26 9.62 -11.97
C ASP A 24 0.05 8.19 -12.51
N GLU A 25 -0.56 7.27 -11.72
CA GLU A 25 -0.79 5.88 -12.13
C GLU A 25 -2.29 5.49 -12.10
N PRO A 26 -3.14 6.12 -12.96
CA PRO A 26 -4.58 5.94 -12.93
C PRO A 26 -5.04 4.54 -13.39
N ARG A 27 -4.18 3.74 -14.03
CA ARG A 27 -4.51 2.36 -14.47
C ARG A 27 -3.98 1.28 -13.53
N ARG A 28 -3.11 1.61 -12.57
CA ARG A 28 -2.60 0.62 -11.61
C ARG A 28 -3.61 0.33 -10.51
N TRP A 29 -3.39 -0.81 -9.84
CA TRP A 29 -4.16 -1.23 -8.68
C TRP A 29 -4.02 -0.23 -7.53
N PRO A 30 -5.07 -0.04 -6.71
CA PRO A 30 -5.01 0.81 -5.53
C PRO A 30 -4.08 0.23 -4.48
N PHE A 31 -3.52 1.12 -3.66
CA PHE A 31 -2.72 0.79 -2.50
C PHE A 31 -3.61 0.73 -1.27
N VAL A 32 -3.27 -0.14 -0.33
CA VAL A 32 -4.04 -0.35 0.90
C VAL A 32 -3.10 -0.37 2.10
N SER A 33 -3.63 0.04 3.26
CA SER A 33 -2.92 -0.06 4.52
C SER A 33 -2.91 -1.49 5.06
N ASP A 34 -1.96 -1.80 5.95
CA ASP A 34 -1.95 -3.08 6.67
C ASP A 34 -3.21 -3.32 7.51
N ILE A 35 -3.81 -2.24 8.02
CA ILE A 35 -5.07 -2.30 8.79
C ILE A 35 -6.20 -2.83 7.89
N PHE A 36 -6.27 -2.36 6.65
CA PHE A 36 -7.24 -2.83 5.68
C PHE A 36 -7.05 -4.32 5.37
N LYS A 37 -5.81 -4.72 5.05
CA LYS A 37 -5.49 -6.13 4.78
C LYS A 37 -5.89 -7.03 5.95
N LYS A 38 -5.48 -6.68 7.18
CA LYS A 38 -5.84 -7.44 8.39
C LYS A 38 -7.34 -7.52 8.61
N THR A 39 -8.08 -6.47 8.28
CA THR A 39 -9.55 -6.45 8.40
C THR A 39 -10.20 -7.38 7.39
N VAL A 40 -9.75 -7.39 6.15
CA VAL A 40 -10.23 -8.30 5.10
C VAL A 40 -9.96 -9.77 5.47
N GLU A 41 -8.74 -10.06 5.93
CA GLU A 41 -8.34 -11.39 6.39
C GLU A 41 -9.15 -11.83 7.62
N LYS A 42 -9.34 -10.95 8.61
CA LYS A 42 -10.14 -11.24 9.81
C LYS A 42 -11.61 -11.53 9.49
N ASN A 43 -12.17 -10.90 8.46
CA ASN A 43 -13.55 -11.10 8.05
C ASN A 43 -13.72 -12.21 7.00
N ASN A 44 -12.69 -13.00 6.70
CA ASN A 44 -12.68 -14.06 5.68
C ASN A 44 -13.20 -13.59 4.30
N LEU A 45 -12.95 -12.33 3.94
CA LEU A 45 -13.35 -11.78 2.66
C LEU A 45 -12.46 -12.36 1.55
N THR A 46 -13.09 -13.04 0.59
CA THR A 46 -12.40 -13.65 -0.56
C THR A 46 -12.45 -12.73 -1.78
N GLY A 47 -11.53 -12.93 -2.73
CA GLY A 47 -11.46 -12.13 -3.97
C GLY A 47 -10.40 -11.01 -3.97
N PHE A 48 -9.65 -10.84 -2.88
CA PHE A 48 -8.55 -9.88 -2.79
C PHE A 48 -7.20 -10.57 -2.99
N LYS A 49 -6.33 -9.96 -3.81
CA LYS A 49 -4.93 -10.38 -3.97
C LYS A 49 -4.02 -9.27 -3.46
N PHE A 50 -3.57 -9.40 -2.23
CA PHE A 50 -2.62 -8.46 -1.64
C PHE A 50 -1.20 -8.78 -2.12
N LYS A 51 -0.48 -7.76 -2.60
CA LYS A 51 0.94 -7.84 -2.95
C LYS A 51 1.68 -6.82 -2.09
N LEU A 52 2.74 -7.26 -1.40
CA LEU A 52 3.63 -6.36 -0.70
C LEU A 52 4.37 -5.50 -1.74
N VAL A 53 4.25 -4.19 -1.61
CA VAL A 53 4.82 -3.21 -2.55
C VAL A 53 5.72 -2.17 -1.86
N TRP A 54 5.64 -2.10 -0.54
CA TRP A 54 6.50 -1.32 0.31
C TRP A 54 6.51 -1.94 1.72
N ASP A 55 7.70 -2.14 2.27
CA ASP A 55 7.95 -2.46 3.66
C ASP A 55 8.96 -1.44 4.23
N SER A 56 8.73 -0.98 5.46
CA SER A 56 9.53 0.07 6.10
C SER A 56 10.97 -0.35 6.43
N ASP A 57 11.31 -1.64 6.34
CA ASP A 57 12.59 -2.19 6.81
C ASP A 57 13.77 -1.96 5.84
N GLU A 58 13.52 -1.45 4.63
CA GLU A 58 14.56 -1.37 3.58
C GLU A 58 15.18 0.01 3.32
N PHE A 59 14.82 1.07 4.06
CA PHE A 59 15.62 2.32 4.04
C PHE A 59 16.64 2.31 5.18
N LYS A 60 17.58 1.37 5.13
CA LYS A 60 18.89 1.58 5.76
C LYS A 60 19.75 2.34 4.77
N GLU A 61 19.74 3.67 4.93
CA GLU A 61 20.75 4.56 4.37
C GLU A 61 22.13 3.97 4.69
N LYS A 62 22.99 3.84 3.67
CA LYS A 62 24.36 3.34 3.79
C LYS A 62 25.32 4.50 3.58
#